data_AF-A0A8J9WRL0-F1
#
_entry.id   AF-A0A8J9WRL0-F1
#
_cell.length_a   1.000
_cell.length_b   1.000
_cell.length_c   1.000
_cell.angle_alpha   90.00
_cell.angle_beta   90.00
_cell.angle_gamma   90.00
#
_symmetry.space_group_name_H-M   'P 1'
#
loop_
_entity.id
_entity.type
_entity.pdbx_description
1 polymer ?
#
loop_
_entity_poly.entity_id
_entity_poly.type
_entity_poly.pdbx_seq_one_letter_code
_entity_poly.pdbx_strand_id
1 'polypeptide(L)'
;MLGRRSQEKQAEQSVADKLITVFASKSPAEWRKLIAFSKQWPTLADSVLERLDERVAAQADPSEKSKLKKLARRLRSVHEELKDYSELLQSFRERGVHEWESIVAANRPSFTSEFFQHAENLIKAAHNSPEEQEVLAEMVTKILALVTAFDEVSANQEAMQDAALQFDGLLQVGSLEEADGKIDELAAAGKLDPALLLTMAKAYAAAKETDKTQEEVKDIMAHLYFKAKESFAKMQPPEVRILKHLLSLDDPRQRSDELAAAFQPGPELETKTHDFLSTTPEKLLAAMDLILDTYERSAGSAGMLGQAGALMNPEVIKRLREIQATVRKDYT
;
A
#
# COMPACT_ATOMS: atom_id res chain seq x y z
N MET A 1 -38.18 21.65 -24.03
CA MET A 1 -37.06 21.83 -23.07
C MET A 1 -37.52 21.67 -21.63
N LEU A 2 -38.54 22.41 -21.14
CA LEU A 2 -39.04 22.32 -19.75
C LEU A 2 -39.61 20.95 -19.35
N GLY A 3 -40.41 20.30 -20.21
CA GLY A 3 -41.02 19.00 -19.89
C GLY A 3 -40.05 17.81 -19.80
N ARG A 4 -38.90 17.88 -20.49
CA ARG A 4 -37.89 16.80 -20.47
C ARG A 4 -37.09 16.81 -19.16
N ARG A 5 -36.68 18.01 -18.71
CA ARG A 5 -36.00 18.21 -17.41
C ARG A 5 -36.88 17.81 -16.22
N SER A 6 -38.19 18.04 -16.29
CA SER A 6 -39.12 17.61 -15.24
C SER A 6 -39.30 16.09 -15.17
N GLN A 7 -39.26 15.40 -16.32
CA GLN A 7 -39.35 13.94 -16.37
C GLN A 7 -38.06 13.26 -15.91
N GLU A 8 -36.90 13.80 -16.29
CA GLU A 8 -35.58 13.33 -15.84
C GLU A 8 -35.45 13.44 -14.31
N LYS A 9 -35.83 14.59 -13.74
CA LYS A 9 -35.83 14.80 -12.28
C LYS A 9 -36.77 13.84 -11.54
N GLN A 10 -37.93 13.52 -12.08
CA GLN A 10 -38.85 12.54 -11.49
C GLN A 10 -38.31 11.11 -11.54
N ALA A 11 -37.63 10.74 -12.63
CA ALA A 11 -37.00 9.43 -12.77
C ALA A 11 -35.84 9.26 -11.77
N GLU A 12 -34.98 10.27 -11.63
CA GLU A 12 -33.89 10.29 -10.63
C GLU A 12 -34.42 10.16 -9.21
N GLN A 13 -35.46 10.93 -8.85
CA GLN A 13 -36.11 10.83 -7.54
C GLN A 13 -36.70 9.44 -7.29
N SER A 14 -37.27 8.79 -8.31
CA SER A 14 -37.79 7.41 -8.20
C SER A 14 -36.69 6.39 -7.95
N VAL A 15 -35.52 6.55 -8.58
CA VAL A 15 -34.35 5.69 -8.34
C VAL A 15 -33.81 5.90 -6.92
N ALA A 16 -33.66 7.16 -6.50
CA ALA A 16 -33.22 7.50 -5.16
C ALA A 16 -34.15 6.92 -4.08
N ASP A 17 -35.47 7.04 -4.25
CA ASP A 17 -36.45 6.50 -3.30
C ASP A 17 -36.36 4.97 -3.16
N LYS A 18 -36.10 4.25 -4.25
CA LYS A 18 -35.86 2.80 -4.22
C LYS A 18 -34.59 2.46 -3.47
N LEU A 19 -33.50 3.16 -3.75
CA LEU A 19 -32.21 2.95 -3.06
C LEU A 19 -32.32 3.25 -1.57
N ILE A 20 -32.99 4.32 -1.18
CA ILE A 20 -33.27 4.64 0.23
C ILE A 20 -33.99 3.48 0.92
N THR A 21 -34.98 2.90 0.26
CA THR A 21 -35.73 1.75 0.79
C THR A 21 -34.81 0.54 0.99
N VAL A 22 -33.92 0.27 0.03
CA VAL A 22 -32.92 -0.80 0.14
C VAL A 22 -31.98 -0.55 1.32
N PHE A 23 -31.39 0.64 1.43
CA PHE A 23 -30.48 0.97 2.54
C PHE A 23 -31.19 0.95 3.91
N ALA A 24 -32.43 1.42 4.00
CA ALA A 24 -33.20 1.36 5.24
C ALA A 24 -33.43 -0.08 5.74
N SER A 25 -33.49 -1.05 4.82
CA SER A 25 -33.69 -2.47 5.15
C SER A 25 -32.41 -3.25 5.47
N LYS A 26 -31.24 -2.63 5.29
CA LYS A 26 -29.93 -3.30 5.35
C LYS A 26 -29.03 -2.76 6.44
N SER A 27 -28.02 -3.55 6.80
CA SER A 27 -26.96 -3.15 7.73
C SER A 27 -25.86 -2.31 7.04
N PRO A 28 -25.08 -1.50 7.79
CA PRO A 28 -23.95 -0.77 7.20
C PRO A 28 -22.91 -1.64 6.50
N ALA A 29 -22.67 -2.86 6.99
CA ALA A 29 -21.77 -3.81 6.33
C ALA A 29 -22.28 -4.18 4.93
N GLU A 30 -23.58 -4.41 4.78
CA GLU A 30 -24.20 -4.64 3.47
C GLU A 30 -24.20 -3.37 2.61
N TRP A 31 -24.35 -2.18 3.20
CA TRP A 31 -24.27 -0.93 2.45
C TRP A 31 -22.90 -0.78 1.80
N ARG A 32 -21.83 -1.05 2.55
CA ARG A 32 -20.45 -0.98 2.03
C ARG A 32 -20.25 -1.90 0.83
N LYS A 33 -20.75 -3.14 0.93
CA LYS A 33 -20.73 -4.07 -0.19
C LYS A 33 -21.55 -3.57 -1.38
N LEU A 34 -22.78 -3.10 -1.17
CA LEU A 34 -23.62 -2.59 -2.26
C LEU A 34 -22.98 -1.40 -2.98
N ILE A 35 -22.37 -0.50 -2.22
CA ILE A 35 -21.67 0.67 -2.77
C ILE A 35 -20.47 0.23 -3.60
N ALA A 36 -19.61 -0.64 -3.07
CA ALA A 36 -18.42 -1.13 -3.77
C ALA A 36 -18.75 -1.87 -5.08
N PHE A 37 -19.87 -2.60 -5.13
CA PHE A 37 -20.30 -3.34 -6.32
C PHE A 37 -21.03 -2.47 -7.36
N SER A 38 -21.39 -1.23 -7.01
CA SER A 38 -22.20 -0.37 -7.86
C SER A 38 -21.34 0.63 -8.63
N LYS A 39 -21.18 0.40 -9.94
CA LYS A 39 -20.53 1.36 -10.86
C LYS A 39 -21.26 2.70 -10.95
N GLN A 40 -22.55 2.74 -10.62
CA GLN A 40 -23.37 3.94 -10.70
C GLN A 40 -23.43 4.72 -9.38
N TRP A 41 -23.00 4.12 -8.26
CA TRP A 41 -23.06 4.80 -6.96
C TRP A 41 -22.38 6.18 -6.96
N PRO A 42 -21.18 6.38 -7.53
CA PRO A 42 -20.55 7.71 -7.54
C PRO A 42 -21.42 8.81 -8.16
N THR A 43 -22.24 8.46 -9.15
CA THR A 43 -23.17 9.42 -9.79
C THR A 43 -24.51 9.55 -9.06
N LEU A 44 -24.90 8.53 -8.28
CA LEU A 44 -26.19 8.48 -7.61
C LEU A 44 -26.14 8.97 -6.16
N ALA A 45 -24.97 8.93 -5.51
CA ALA A 45 -24.80 9.18 -4.08
C ALA A 45 -25.40 10.52 -3.65
N ASP A 46 -25.06 11.62 -4.34
CA ASP A 46 -25.57 12.96 -4.03
C ASP A 46 -27.10 13.00 -4.12
N SER A 47 -27.68 12.51 -5.21
CA SER A 47 -29.13 12.47 -5.40
C SER A 47 -29.84 11.66 -4.31
N VAL A 48 -29.24 10.56 -3.83
CA VAL A 48 -29.79 9.72 -2.77
C VAL A 48 -29.72 10.43 -1.42
N LEU A 49 -28.61 11.09 -1.13
CA LEU A 49 -28.40 11.82 0.13
C LEU A 49 -29.27 13.08 0.20
N GLU A 50 -29.38 13.85 -0.88
CA GLU A 50 -30.31 14.98 -0.97
C GLU A 50 -31.76 14.52 -0.81
N ARG A 51 -32.14 13.43 -1.46
CA ARG A 51 -33.49 12.87 -1.34
C ARG A 51 -33.79 12.38 0.08
N LEU A 52 -32.81 11.85 0.80
CA LEU A 52 -32.93 11.53 2.22
C LEU A 52 -33.22 12.77 3.06
N ASP A 53 -32.52 13.87 2.82
CA ASP A 53 -32.71 15.13 3.55
C ASP A 53 -34.11 15.73 3.27
N GLU A 54 -34.58 15.69 2.02
CA GLU A 54 -35.96 16.06 1.66
C GLU A 54 -37.01 15.23 2.44
N ARG A 55 -36.83 13.91 2.50
CA ARG A 55 -37.74 13.00 3.23
C ARG A 55 -37.71 13.25 4.74
N VAL A 56 -36.55 13.54 5.31
CA VAL A 56 -36.42 13.93 6.72
C VAL A 56 -37.18 15.24 6.99
N ALA A 57 -37.08 16.22 6.11
CA ALA A 57 -37.76 17.50 6.25
C ALA A 57 -39.29 17.35 6.19
N ALA A 58 -39.78 16.56 5.22
CA ALA A 58 -41.20 16.32 5.00
C ALA A 58 -41.86 15.39 6.05
N GLN A 59 -41.08 14.62 6.81
CA GLN A 59 -41.65 13.67 7.76
C GLN A 59 -42.20 14.35 9.02
N ALA A 60 -43.50 14.13 9.26
CA ALA A 60 -44.24 14.65 10.40
C ALA A 60 -44.12 13.75 11.64
N ASP A 61 -44.13 12.43 11.47
CA ASP A 61 -44.01 11.49 12.59
C ASP A 61 -42.62 11.56 13.24
N PRO A 62 -42.50 11.90 14.55
CA PRO A 62 -41.21 12.07 15.20
C PRO A 62 -40.35 10.80 15.23
N SER A 63 -40.96 9.62 15.35
CA SER A 63 -40.25 8.34 15.43
C SER A 63 -39.60 7.98 14.09
N GLU A 64 -40.38 8.01 13.01
CA GLU A 64 -39.90 7.79 11.65
C GLU A 64 -38.91 8.87 11.20
N LYS A 65 -39.15 10.14 11.57
CA LYS A 65 -38.19 11.23 11.31
C LYS A 65 -36.84 10.95 11.96
N SER A 66 -36.83 10.43 13.19
CA SER A 66 -35.59 10.04 13.89
C SER A 66 -34.87 8.88 13.19
N LYS A 67 -35.61 7.86 12.72
CA LYS A 67 -35.03 6.75 11.94
C LYS A 67 -34.38 7.24 10.64
N LEU A 68 -35.09 8.08 9.87
CA LEU A 68 -34.57 8.65 8.62
C LEU A 68 -33.33 9.54 8.86
N LYS A 69 -33.33 10.35 9.93
CA LYS A 69 -32.14 11.14 10.32
C LYS A 69 -30.94 10.25 10.62
N LYS A 70 -31.14 9.15 11.36
CA LYS A 70 -30.08 8.19 11.66
C LYS A 70 -29.57 7.50 10.39
N LEU A 71 -30.46 7.11 9.49
CA LEU A 71 -30.09 6.55 8.19
C LEU A 71 -29.26 7.53 7.37
N ALA A 72 -29.74 8.77 7.18
CA ALA A 72 -29.05 9.80 6.42
C ALA A 72 -27.64 10.06 6.98
N ARG A 73 -27.51 10.26 8.30
CA ARG A 73 -26.22 10.50 8.95
C ARG A 73 -25.25 9.33 8.75
N ARG A 74 -25.72 8.09 8.94
CA ARG A 74 -24.86 6.90 8.83
C ARG A 74 -24.49 6.61 7.38
N LEU A 75 -25.42 6.74 6.44
CA LEU A 75 -25.15 6.51 5.02
C LEU A 75 -24.17 7.54 4.48
N ARG A 76 -24.31 8.83 4.87
CA ARG A 76 -23.34 9.87 4.54
C ARG A 76 -21.96 9.54 5.10
N SER A 77 -21.88 9.17 6.37
CA SER A 77 -20.61 8.76 7.00
C SER A 77 -19.95 7.57 6.28
N VAL A 78 -20.72 6.56 5.90
CA VAL A 78 -20.20 5.41 5.12
C VAL A 78 -19.78 5.86 3.72
N HIS A 79 -20.55 6.71 3.07
CA HIS A 79 -20.22 7.20 1.74
C HIS A 79 -18.88 7.95 1.72
N GLU A 80 -18.68 8.91 2.63
CA GLU A 80 -17.42 9.65 2.73
C GLU A 80 -16.25 8.72 3.08
N GLU A 81 -16.42 7.81 4.06
CA GLU A 81 -15.39 6.83 4.43
C GLU A 81 -14.93 5.99 3.23
N LEU A 82 -15.87 5.45 2.46
CA LEU A 82 -15.54 4.64 1.28
C LEU A 82 -14.93 5.47 0.14
N LYS A 83 -15.29 6.74 0.04
CA LYS A 83 -14.70 7.67 -0.91
C LYS A 83 -13.23 7.93 -0.55
N ASP A 84 -12.96 8.27 0.70
CA ASP A 84 -11.59 8.47 1.22
C ASP A 84 -10.72 7.21 0.99
N TYR A 85 -11.27 6.01 1.25
CA TYR A 85 -10.55 4.76 0.99
C TYR A 85 -10.26 4.52 -0.50
N SER A 86 -11.21 4.88 -1.37
CA SER A 86 -11.04 4.72 -2.82
C SER A 86 -10.02 5.71 -3.37
N GLU A 87 -10.02 6.95 -2.87
CA GLU A 87 -9.01 7.97 -3.18
C GLU A 87 -7.62 7.56 -2.68
N LEU A 88 -7.54 6.99 -1.47
CA LEU A 88 -6.28 6.46 -0.95
C LEU A 88 -5.74 5.30 -1.82
N LEU A 89 -6.58 4.33 -2.21
CA LEU A 89 -6.17 3.27 -3.14
C LEU A 89 -5.73 3.82 -4.51
N GLN A 90 -6.40 4.86 -4.99
CA GLN A 90 -6.03 5.53 -6.23
C GLN A 90 -4.66 6.22 -6.13
N SER A 91 -4.32 6.81 -4.98
CA SER A 91 -3.01 7.43 -4.76
C SER A 91 -1.84 6.44 -4.95
N PHE A 92 -2.01 5.17 -4.57
CA PHE A 92 -1.00 4.12 -4.80
C PHE A 92 -0.81 3.79 -6.28
N ARG A 93 -1.88 3.88 -7.08
CA ARG A 93 -1.84 3.68 -8.53
C ARG A 93 -1.11 4.82 -9.24
N GLU A 94 -1.27 6.05 -8.74
CA GLU A 94 -0.77 7.26 -9.41
C GLU A 94 0.68 7.62 -9.03
N ARG A 95 1.06 7.45 -7.75
CA ARG A 95 2.33 7.97 -7.20
C ARG A 95 3.53 7.03 -7.37
N GLY A 96 3.34 5.86 -7.99
CA GLY A 96 4.38 4.87 -8.24
C GLY A 96 4.87 4.13 -6.98
N VAL A 97 5.39 2.92 -7.17
CA VAL A 97 5.75 1.99 -6.07
C VAL A 97 6.81 2.56 -5.13
N HIS A 98 7.67 3.45 -5.62
CA HIS A 98 8.75 4.05 -4.82
C HIS A 98 8.26 5.02 -3.73
N GLU A 99 7.01 5.52 -3.83
CA GLU A 99 6.41 6.39 -2.82
C GLU A 99 5.53 5.65 -1.80
N TRP A 100 5.28 4.36 -1.98
CA TRP A 100 4.24 3.65 -1.23
C TRP A 100 4.46 3.68 0.29
N GLU A 101 5.70 3.57 0.76
CA GLU A 101 6.04 3.65 2.18
C GLU A 101 5.73 5.04 2.75
N SER A 102 5.93 6.11 1.96
CA SER A 102 5.58 7.47 2.37
C SER A 102 4.07 7.68 2.43
N ILE A 103 3.30 7.08 1.51
CA ILE A 103 1.83 7.12 1.51
C ILE A 103 1.30 6.39 2.75
N VAL A 104 1.84 5.20 3.05
CA VAL A 104 1.50 4.45 4.27
C VAL A 104 1.81 5.27 5.51
N ALA A 105 2.99 5.91 5.56
CA ALA A 105 3.42 6.68 6.70
C ALA A 105 2.52 7.90 6.99
N ALA A 106 2.07 8.61 5.95
CA ALA A 106 1.14 9.73 6.09
C ALA A 106 -0.29 9.30 6.45
N ASN A 107 -0.73 8.16 5.93
CA ASN A 107 -2.13 7.74 6.00
C ASN A 107 -2.37 6.60 7.00
N ARG A 108 -1.42 6.33 7.92
CA ARG A 108 -1.52 5.19 8.83
C ARG A 108 -2.89 5.04 9.51
N PRO A 109 -3.51 6.11 10.06
CA PRO A 109 -4.83 6.01 10.70
C PRO A 109 -5.95 5.49 9.80
N SER A 110 -5.83 5.65 8.49
CA SER A 110 -6.83 5.23 7.49
C SER A 110 -6.76 3.74 7.17
N PHE A 111 -5.63 3.06 7.42
CA PHE A 111 -5.48 1.61 7.17
C PHE A 111 -6.04 0.79 8.34
N THR A 112 -7.37 0.76 8.45
CA THR A 112 -8.12 -0.03 9.43
C THR A 112 -8.64 -1.34 8.82
N SER A 113 -9.28 -2.17 9.63
CA SER A 113 -9.97 -3.37 9.14
C SER A 113 -11.03 -3.04 8.08
N GLU A 114 -11.68 -1.89 8.21
CA GLU A 114 -12.72 -1.39 7.32
C GLU A 114 -12.15 -0.98 5.96
N PHE A 115 -10.95 -0.38 5.93
CA PHE A 115 -10.23 -0.10 4.68
C PHE A 115 -9.96 -1.38 3.90
N PHE A 116 -9.36 -2.39 4.55
CA PHE A 116 -9.04 -3.65 3.89
C PHE A 116 -10.32 -4.42 3.49
N GLN A 117 -11.38 -4.34 4.27
CA GLN A 117 -12.67 -4.91 3.90
C GLN A 117 -13.28 -4.24 2.67
N HIS A 118 -13.15 -2.91 2.53
CA HIS A 118 -13.56 -2.19 1.33
C HIS A 118 -12.74 -2.60 0.11
N ALA A 119 -11.42 -2.66 0.25
CA ALA A 119 -10.53 -3.13 -0.80
C ALA A 119 -10.90 -4.55 -1.28
N GLU A 120 -11.19 -5.47 -0.36
CA GLU A 120 -11.67 -6.81 -0.69
C GLU A 120 -13.02 -6.81 -1.44
N ASN A 121 -13.94 -5.90 -1.07
CA ASN A 121 -15.20 -5.74 -1.80
C ASN A 121 -14.96 -5.24 -3.22
N LEU A 122 -14.01 -4.33 -3.43
CA LEU A 122 -13.64 -3.84 -4.77
C LEU A 122 -13.01 -4.96 -5.62
N ILE A 123 -12.13 -5.79 -5.05
CA ILE A 123 -11.56 -6.97 -5.71
C ILE A 123 -12.69 -7.90 -6.18
N LYS A 124 -13.64 -8.21 -5.30
CA LYS A 124 -14.81 -9.04 -5.64
C LYS A 124 -15.73 -8.36 -6.68
N ALA A 125 -15.87 -7.05 -6.63
CA ALA A 125 -16.64 -6.29 -7.61
C ALA A 125 -16.01 -6.34 -9.02
N ALA A 126 -14.69 -6.47 -9.11
CA ALA A 126 -13.94 -6.60 -10.35
C ALA A 126 -14.04 -7.99 -11.03
N HIS A 127 -14.94 -8.89 -10.59
CA HIS A 127 -15.10 -10.25 -11.13
C HIS A 127 -15.29 -10.37 -12.66
N ASN A 128 -15.69 -9.31 -13.35
CA ASN A 128 -15.81 -9.28 -14.81
C ASN A 128 -14.48 -8.95 -15.53
N SER A 129 -13.42 -8.65 -14.79
CA SER A 129 -12.08 -8.31 -15.28
C SER A 129 -11.02 -9.01 -14.41
N PRO A 130 -10.61 -10.25 -14.78
CA PRO A 130 -9.62 -11.00 -14.02
C PRO A 130 -8.30 -10.25 -13.82
N GLU A 131 -7.88 -9.49 -14.83
CA GLU A 131 -6.65 -8.69 -14.81
C GLU A 131 -6.74 -7.53 -13.80
N GLU A 132 -7.87 -6.81 -13.76
CA GLU A 132 -8.10 -5.77 -12.75
C GLU A 132 -8.18 -6.35 -11.33
N GLN A 133 -8.81 -7.53 -11.21
CA GLN A 133 -8.90 -8.24 -9.94
C GLN A 133 -7.52 -8.64 -9.40
N GLU A 134 -6.65 -9.17 -10.26
CA GLU A 134 -5.29 -9.57 -9.92
C GLU A 134 -4.43 -8.35 -9.54
N VAL A 135 -4.43 -7.29 -10.35
CA VAL A 135 -3.68 -6.06 -10.08
C VAL A 135 -4.10 -5.43 -8.75
N LEU A 136 -5.41 -5.36 -8.49
CA LEU A 136 -5.92 -4.80 -7.23
C LEU A 136 -5.58 -5.70 -6.04
N ALA A 137 -5.68 -7.01 -6.17
CA ALA A 137 -5.30 -7.95 -5.11
C ALA A 137 -3.81 -7.84 -4.76
N GLU A 138 -2.93 -7.81 -5.77
CA GLU A 138 -1.49 -7.67 -5.56
C GLU A 138 -1.15 -6.34 -4.87
N MET A 139 -1.78 -5.24 -5.32
CA MET A 139 -1.60 -3.93 -4.69
C MET A 139 -2.02 -3.93 -3.22
N VAL A 140 -3.21 -4.46 -2.91
CA VAL A 140 -3.73 -4.51 -1.53
C VAL A 140 -2.86 -5.38 -0.62
N THR A 141 -2.37 -6.51 -1.12
CA THR A 141 -1.40 -7.37 -0.43
C THR A 141 -0.14 -6.60 -0.05
N LYS A 142 0.44 -5.87 -1.00
CA LYS A 142 1.65 -5.08 -0.76
C LYS A 142 1.40 -3.94 0.23
N ILE A 143 0.26 -3.25 0.13
CA ILE A 143 -0.14 -2.22 1.11
C ILE A 143 -0.21 -2.81 2.51
N LEU A 144 -0.84 -3.98 2.68
CA LEU A 144 -0.93 -4.63 3.99
C LEU A 144 0.45 -4.99 4.55
N ALA A 145 1.35 -5.49 3.72
CA ALA A 145 2.72 -5.80 4.14
C ALA A 145 3.46 -4.54 4.62
N LEU A 146 3.32 -3.42 3.90
CA LEU A 146 3.90 -2.14 4.29
C LEU A 146 3.30 -1.59 5.59
N VAL A 147 1.99 -1.68 5.77
CA VAL A 147 1.31 -1.27 7.02
C VAL A 147 1.79 -2.12 8.20
N THR A 148 1.92 -3.43 7.99
CA THR A 148 2.42 -4.37 9.02
C THR A 148 3.85 -4.01 9.43
N ALA A 149 4.75 -3.82 8.45
CA ALA A 149 6.13 -3.43 8.71
C ALA A 149 6.21 -2.06 9.40
N PHE A 150 5.38 -1.10 8.99
CA PHE A 150 5.28 0.21 9.65
C PHE A 150 4.93 0.06 11.13
N ASP A 151 3.95 -0.78 11.46
CA ASP A 151 3.48 -0.97 12.84
C ASP A 151 4.53 -1.64 13.71
N GLU A 152 5.18 -2.68 13.19
CA GLU A 152 6.26 -3.40 13.88
C GLU A 152 7.42 -2.47 14.23
N VAL A 153 7.86 -1.67 13.26
CA VAL A 153 8.94 -0.69 13.47
C VAL A 153 8.49 0.41 14.44
N SER A 154 7.28 0.96 14.27
CA SER A 154 6.77 2.04 15.11
C SER A 154 6.51 1.63 16.56
N ALA A 155 6.30 0.34 16.83
CA ALA A 155 6.12 -0.18 18.18
C ALA A 155 7.41 -0.13 19.02
N ASN A 156 8.59 -0.10 18.38
CA ASN A 156 9.86 0.01 19.09
C ASN A 156 10.18 1.48 19.42
N GLN A 157 9.78 1.92 20.61
CA GLN A 157 9.96 3.31 21.05
C GLN A 157 11.43 3.76 21.13
N GLU A 158 12.33 2.87 21.57
CA GLU A 158 13.76 3.17 21.68
C GLU A 158 14.37 3.39 20.30
N ALA A 159 14.12 2.46 19.36
CA ALA A 159 14.59 2.61 17.97
C ALA A 159 14.02 3.87 17.30
N MET A 160 12.75 4.20 17.55
CA MET A 160 12.14 5.43 17.02
C MET A 160 12.73 6.71 17.61
N GLN A 161 13.15 6.71 18.89
CA GLN A 161 13.82 7.84 19.52
C GLN A 161 15.24 8.02 18.95
N ASP A 162 15.99 6.94 18.83
CA ASP A 162 17.33 6.96 18.24
C ASP A 162 17.29 7.42 16.77
N ALA A 163 16.33 6.92 16.00
CA ALA A 163 16.07 7.34 14.63
C ALA A 163 15.77 8.85 14.54
N ALA A 164 14.99 9.40 15.46
CA ALA A 164 14.69 10.83 15.50
C ALA A 164 15.95 11.67 15.78
N LEU A 165 16.82 11.23 16.70
CA LEU A 165 18.10 11.91 16.99
C LEU A 165 19.06 11.84 15.79
N GLN A 166 19.13 10.70 15.12
CA GLN A 166 19.94 10.54 13.91
C GLN A 166 19.44 11.44 12.78
N PHE A 167 18.13 11.52 12.59
CA PHE A 167 17.51 12.38 11.58
C PHE A 167 17.68 13.86 11.89
N ASP A 168 17.49 14.30 13.15
CA ASP A 168 17.79 15.68 13.55
C ASP A 168 19.25 16.05 13.26
N GLY A 169 20.18 15.15 13.58
CA GLY A 169 21.58 15.31 13.23
C GLY A 169 21.84 15.37 11.72
N LEU A 170 21.03 14.71 10.87
CA LEU A 170 21.11 14.82 9.41
C LEU A 170 20.61 16.18 8.91
N LEU A 171 19.62 16.79 9.58
CA LEU A 171 19.07 18.10 9.20
C LEU A 171 19.95 19.29 9.60
N GLN A 172 20.89 19.10 10.52
CA GLN A 172 21.78 20.15 11.03
C GLN A 172 23.08 20.34 10.21
N VAL A 173 23.28 19.53 9.17
CA VAL A 173 24.47 19.64 8.31
C VAL A 173 24.39 20.86 7.38
N GLY A 174 25.54 21.34 6.90
CA GLY A 174 25.63 22.60 6.17
C GLY A 174 25.29 22.51 4.68
N SER A 175 25.22 21.30 4.11
CA SER A 175 25.00 21.06 2.68
C SER A 175 24.38 19.68 2.40
N LEU A 176 23.81 19.50 1.21
CA LEU A 176 23.29 18.20 0.78
C LEU A 176 24.40 17.17 0.60
N GLU A 177 25.59 17.60 0.15
CA GLU A 177 26.76 16.74 0.02
C GLU A 177 27.20 16.17 1.37
N GLU A 178 27.19 16.99 2.43
CA GLU A 178 27.45 16.53 3.80
C GLU A 178 26.35 15.58 4.30
N ALA A 179 25.08 15.84 3.96
CA ALA A 179 23.97 14.97 4.31
C ALA A 179 24.09 13.59 3.64
N ASP A 180 24.43 13.56 2.36
CA ASP A 180 24.65 12.33 1.59
C ASP A 180 25.81 11.52 2.17
N GLY A 181 26.92 12.18 2.50
CA GLY A 181 28.05 11.54 3.16
C GLY A 181 27.67 10.91 4.50
N LYS A 182 26.86 11.62 5.30
CA LYS A 182 26.38 11.10 6.59
C LYS A 182 25.40 9.93 6.44
N ILE A 183 24.55 9.93 5.41
CA ILE A 183 23.71 8.77 5.07
C ILE A 183 24.59 7.56 4.73
N ASP A 184 25.64 7.75 3.94
CA ASP A 184 26.56 6.68 3.55
C ASP A 184 27.35 6.15 4.76
N GLU A 185 27.75 7.02 5.70
CA GLU A 185 28.34 6.61 6.99
C GLU A 185 27.38 5.80 7.86
N LEU A 186 26.10 6.23 7.96
CA LEU A 186 25.07 5.50 8.68
C LEU A 186 24.82 4.13 8.07
N ALA A 187 24.82 4.03 6.74
CA ALA A 187 24.71 2.77 6.02
C ALA A 187 25.91 1.85 6.30
N ALA A 188 27.13 2.36 6.17
CA ALA A 188 28.35 1.60 6.44
C ALA A 188 28.43 1.10 7.89
N ALA A 189 27.89 1.86 8.84
CA ALA A 189 27.82 1.48 10.25
C ALA A 189 26.63 0.56 10.60
N GLY A 190 25.77 0.21 9.64
CA GLY A 190 24.55 -0.56 9.89
C GLY A 190 23.50 0.17 10.74
N LYS A 191 23.62 1.51 10.85
CA LYS A 191 22.73 2.39 11.62
C LYS A 191 21.62 3.01 10.78
N LEU A 192 21.70 2.88 9.46
CA LEU A 192 20.58 3.16 8.57
C LEU A 192 19.56 2.02 8.71
N ASP A 193 18.77 2.05 9.77
CA ASP A 193 17.84 0.98 10.11
C ASP A 193 16.40 1.29 9.62
N PRO A 194 15.46 0.33 9.74
CA PRO A 194 14.07 0.57 9.37
C PRO A 194 13.39 1.73 10.12
N ALA A 195 13.80 2.02 11.37
CA ALA A 195 13.23 3.10 12.16
C ALA A 195 13.68 4.48 11.65
N LEU A 196 14.95 4.60 11.24
CA LEU A 196 15.45 5.80 10.58
C LEU A 196 14.77 6.01 9.23
N LEU A 197 14.71 4.98 8.39
CA LEU A 197 13.99 5.07 7.10
C LEU A 197 12.53 5.50 7.29
N LEU A 198 11.86 4.94 8.30
CA LEU A 198 10.48 5.28 8.58
C LEU A 198 10.32 6.74 9.05
N THR A 199 11.25 7.23 9.87
CA THR A 199 11.28 8.62 10.33
C THR A 199 11.46 9.57 9.15
N MET A 200 12.37 9.26 8.23
CA MET A 200 12.59 10.02 7.00
C MET A 200 11.36 9.98 6.08
N ALA A 201 10.71 8.82 5.93
CA ALA A 201 9.48 8.69 5.14
C ALA A 201 8.34 9.55 5.70
N LYS A 202 8.17 9.57 7.04
CA LYS A 202 7.19 10.44 7.72
C LYS A 202 7.49 11.92 7.48
N ALA A 203 8.75 12.33 7.59
CA ALA A 203 9.17 13.71 7.37
C ALA A 203 8.96 14.15 5.91
N TYR A 204 9.33 13.31 4.94
CA TYR A 204 9.09 13.55 3.52
C TYR A 204 7.59 13.69 3.22
N ALA A 205 6.77 12.76 3.71
CA ALA A 205 5.33 12.82 3.48
C ALA A 205 4.71 14.07 4.13
N ALA A 206 5.09 14.40 5.37
CA ALA A 206 4.61 15.60 6.04
C ALA A 206 5.02 16.89 5.32
N ALA A 207 6.22 16.95 4.74
CA ALA A 207 6.68 18.10 3.95
C ALA A 207 5.93 18.21 2.61
N LYS A 208 5.61 17.07 1.98
CA LYS A 208 4.92 17.03 0.68
C LYS A 208 3.44 17.41 0.75
N GLU A 209 2.75 16.97 1.80
CA GLU A 209 1.28 17.13 1.92
C GLU A 209 0.85 18.51 2.48
N THR A 210 1.78 19.36 2.90
CA THR A 210 1.47 20.68 3.50
C THR A 210 1.76 21.82 2.54
N ASP A 211 0.82 22.76 2.42
CA ASP A 211 1.02 24.02 1.68
C ASP A 211 1.92 25.02 2.44
N LYS A 212 2.33 24.68 3.66
CA LYS A 212 3.09 25.58 4.54
C LYS A 212 4.61 25.48 4.35
N THR A 213 5.09 24.44 3.69
CA THR A 213 6.52 24.24 3.40
C THR A 213 6.86 24.86 2.06
N GLN A 214 8.04 25.49 2.00
CA GLN A 214 8.61 25.95 0.74
C GLN A 214 8.97 24.75 -0.14
N GLU A 215 8.97 24.92 -1.46
CA GLU A 215 9.22 23.82 -2.39
C GLU A 215 10.64 23.26 -2.22
N GLU A 216 11.60 24.13 -1.90
CA GLU A 216 12.98 23.77 -1.59
C GLU A 216 13.06 22.79 -0.41
N VAL A 217 12.19 22.94 0.60
CA VAL A 217 12.14 22.01 1.75
C VAL A 217 11.62 20.65 1.30
N LYS A 218 10.65 20.61 0.39
CA LYS A 218 10.12 19.35 -0.15
C LYS A 218 11.19 18.62 -0.96
N ASP A 219 11.94 19.35 -1.79
CA ASP A 219 13.03 18.80 -2.59
C ASP A 219 14.15 18.23 -1.71
N ILE A 220 14.54 18.95 -0.65
CA ILE A 220 15.54 18.46 0.32
C ILE A 220 15.04 17.19 1.01
N MET A 221 13.79 17.18 1.52
CA MET A 221 13.25 16.00 2.20
C MET A 221 13.12 14.79 1.27
N ALA A 222 12.73 15.02 0.01
CA ALA A 222 12.69 14.01 -1.02
C ALA A 222 14.09 13.43 -1.28
N HIS A 223 15.08 14.30 -1.51
CA HIS A 223 16.46 13.90 -1.77
C HIS A 223 17.01 13.03 -0.63
N LEU A 224 16.89 13.49 0.62
CA LEU A 224 17.35 12.75 1.79
C LEU A 224 16.66 11.38 1.90
N TYR A 225 15.33 11.34 1.76
CA TYR A 225 14.58 10.09 1.87
C TYR A 225 14.97 9.09 0.77
N PHE A 226 15.06 9.52 -0.49
CA PHE A 226 15.38 8.62 -1.59
C PHE A 226 16.85 8.17 -1.57
N LYS A 227 17.78 9.04 -1.20
CA LYS A 227 19.18 8.67 -0.97
C LYS A 227 19.31 7.62 0.14
N ALA A 228 18.65 7.83 1.28
CA ALA A 228 18.63 6.84 2.36
C ALA A 228 17.97 5.53 1.93
N LYS A 229 16.87 5.58 1.19
CA LYS A 229 16.22 4.36 0.68
C LYS A 229 17.13 3.58 -0.27
N GLU A 230 17.85 4.27 -1.14
CA GLU A 230 18.82 3.67 -2.04
C GLU A 230 20.00 3.05 -1.27
N SER A 231 20.61 3.80 -0.35
CA SER A 231 21.72 3.30 0.48
C SER A 231 21.28 2.10 1.34
N PHE A 232 20.06 2.12 1.90
CA PHE A 232 19.50 0.99 2.65
C PHE A 232 19.32 -0.26 1.78
N ALA A 233 18.78 -0.10 0.57
CA ALA A 233 18.63 -1.20 -0.37
C ALA A 233 19.98 -1.83 -0.74
N LYS A 234 21.04 -1.02 -0.81
CA LYS A 234 22.40 -1.48 -1.10
C LYS A 234 23.03 -2.28 0.04
N MET A 235 22.65 -2.03 1.29
CA MET A 235 23.13 -2.80 2.46
C MET A 235 22.63 -4.24 2.49
N GLN A 236 21.59 -4.57 1.71
CA GLN A 236 21.07 -5.93 1.66
C GLN A 236 22.14 -6.89 1.13
N PRO A 237 22.23 -8.11 1.67
CA PRO A 237 23.14 -9.13 1.14
C PRO A 237 22.95 -9.32 -0.37
N PRO A 238 24.03 -9.57 -1.13
CA PRO A 238 23.96 -9.79 -2.57
C PRO A 238 22.89 -10.81 -2.96
N GLU A 239 22.73 -11.88 -2.18
CA GLU A 239 21.74 -12.93 -2.38
C GLU A 239 20.31 -12.37 -2.36
N VAL A 240 20.00 -11.48 -1.41
CA VAL A 240 18.66 -10.87 -1.29
C VAL A 240 18.38 -9.96 -2.48
N ARG A 241 19.39 -9.19 -2.92
CA ARG A 241 19.28 -8.29 -4.07
C ARG A 241 19.10 -9.07 -5.38
N ILE A 242 19.87 -10.15 -5.57
CA ILE A 242 19.74 -11.07 -6.70
C ILE A 242 18.35 -11.71 -6.72
N LEU A 243 17.87 -12.24 -5.59
CA LEU A 243 16.52 -12.84 -5.51
C LEU A 243 15.43 -11.82 -5.83
N LYS A 244 15.54 -10.59 -5.31
CA LYS A 244 14.59 -9.52 -5.61
C LYS A 244 14.54 -9.21 -7.11
N HIS A 245 15.70 -9.15 -7.77
CA HIS A 245 15.77 -8.97 -9.22
C HIS A 245 15.14 -10.16 -9.98
N LEU A 246 15.54 -11.39 -9.68
CA LEU A 246 15.02 -12.59 -10.34
C LEU A 246 13.51 -12.75 -10.19
N LEU A 247 12.96 -12.41 -9.03
CA LEU A 247 11.52 -12.48 -8.77
C LEU A 247 10.73 -11.41 -9.53
N SER A 248 11.37 -10.30 -9.92
CA SER A 248 10.76 -9.24 -10.73
C SER A 248 10.69 -9.56 -12.22
N LEU A 249 11.43 -10.58 -12.68
CA LEU A 249 11.45 -10.98 -14.09
C LEU A 249 10.30 -11.94 -14.40
N ASP A 250 9.40 -11.53 -15.30
CA ASP A 250 8.28 -12.37 -15.71
C ASP A 250 8.66 -13.48 -16.69
N ASP A 251 9.64 -13.25 -17.59
CA ASP A 251 10.11 -14.26 -18.54
C ASP A 251 10.98 -15.32 -17.84
N PRO A 252 10.56 -16.61 -17.82
CA PRO A 252 11.34 -17.69 -17.23
C PRO A 252 12.73 -17.89 -17.88
N ARG A 253 12.87 -17.58 -19.18
CA ARG A 253 14.15 -17.71 -19.89
C ARG A 253 15.13 -16.64 -19.44
N GLN A 254 14.69 -15.39 -19.46
CA GLN A 254 15.48 -14.26 -18.95
C GLN A 254 15.91 -14.51 -17.49
N ARG A 255 14.99 -15.00 -16.66
CA ARG A 255 15.29 -15.35 -15.27
C ARG A 255 16.36 -16.43 -15.14
N SER A 256 16.31 -17.46 -16.00
CA SER A 256 17.34 -18.51 -16.02
C SER A 256 18.70 -17.98 -16.46
N ASP A 257 18.73 -17.07 -17.44
CA ASP A 257 19.97 -16.46 -17.93
C ASP A 257 20.59 -15.54 -16.87
N GLU A 258 19.78 -14.71 -16.21
CA GLU A 258 20.22 -13.83 -15.10
C GLU A 258 20.65 -14.64 -13.87
N LEU A 259 19.97 -15.76 -13.57
CA LEU A 259 20.39 -16.68 -12.52
C LEU A 259 21.76 -17.30 -12.84
N ALA A 260 21.97 -17.74 -14.08
CA ALA A 260 23.25 -18.27 -14.52
C ALA A 260 24.35 -17.21 -14.46
N ALA A 261 24.05 -15.96 -14.83
CA ALA A 261 24.96 -14.84 -14.74
C ALA A 261 25.36 -14.53 -13.29
N ALA A 262 24.41 -14.58 -12.35
CA ALA A 262 24.67 -14.37 -10.92
C ALA A 262 25.64 -15.39 -10.31
N PHE A 263 25.80 -16.58 -10.91
CA PHE A 263 26.77 -17.60 -10.48
C PHE A 263 28.13 -17.51 -11.19
N GLN A 264 28.29 -16.64 -12.18
CA GLN A 264 29.58 -16.43 -12.81
C GLN A 264 30.38 -15.41 -12.00
N PRO A 265 31.58 -15.76 -11.49
CA PRO A 265 32.43 -14.82 -10.79
C PRO A 265 32.86 -13.71 -11.75
N GLY A 266 32.28 -12.52 -11.59
CA GLY A 266 32.61 -11.31 -12.33
C GLY A 266 33.05 -10.20 -11.38
N PRO A 267 33.71 -9.14 -11.88
CA PRO A 267 33.92 -7.94 -11.07
C PRO A 267 32.56 -7.39 -10.65
N GLU A 268 32.36 -7.24 -9.34
CA GLU A 268 31.17 -6.58 -8.82
C GLU A 268 31.22 -5.11 -9.24
N LEU A 269 30.38 -4.74 -10.21
CA LEU A 269 30.35 -3.41 -10.79
C LEU A 269 29.02 -2.75 -10.46
N GLU A 270 29.12 -1.65 -9.71
CA GLU A 270 28.00 -0.75 -9.47
C GLU A 270 27.86 0.18 -10.67
N THR A 271 26.75 0.10 -11.39
CA THR A 271 26.36 1.12 -12.37
C THR A 271 25.13 1.85 -11.87
N LYS A 272 24.85 3.05 -12.42
CA LYS A 272 23.63 3.82 -12.09
C LYS A 272 22.31 3.08 -12.40
N THR A 273 22.35 1.93 -13.08
CA THR A 273 21.15 1.24 -13.59
C THR A 273 21.14 -0.27 -13.29
N HIS A 274 22.31 -0.89 -13.10
CA HIS A 274 22.47 -2.32 -12.90
C HIS A 274 23.60 -2.59 -11.91
N ASP A 275 23.35 -3.44 -10.92
CA ASP A 275 24.39 -3.99 -10.07
C ASP A 275 24.82 -5.34 -10.65
N PHE A 276 26.06 -5.46 -11.08
CA PHE A 276 26.63 -6.76 -11.43
C PHE A 276 27.02 -7.46 -10.13
N LEU A 277 26.07 -8.18 -9.52
CA LEU A 277 26.30 -8.94 -8.29
C LEU A 277 26.59 -10.40 -8.64
N SER A 278 27.52 -11.01 -7.91
CA SER A 278 27.79 -12.45 -8.02
C SER A 278 27.59 -13.12 -6.66
N THR A 279 27.15 -14.37 -6.67
CA THR A 279 27.03 -15.21 -5.48
C THR A 279 27.33 -16.67 -5.84
N THR A 280 27.30 -17.56 -4.85
CA THR A 280 27.41 -19.00 -5.08
C THR A 280 26.05 -19.67 -4.95
N PRO A 281 25.82 -20.82 -5.62
CA PRO A 281 24.59 -21.59 -5.48
C PRO A 281 24.23 -21.88 -4.01
N GLU A 282 25.22 -22.20 -3.17
CA GLU A 282 25.00 -22.55 -1.77
C GLU A 282 24.54 -21.35 -0.94
N LYS A 283 25.14 -20.17 -1.15
CA LYS A 283 24.74 -18.94 -0.46
C LYS A 283 23.35 -18.50 -0.86
N LEU A 284 23.04 -18.56 -2.17
CA LEU A 284 21.72 -18.22 -2.67
C LEU A 284 20.66 -19.19 -2.10
N LEU A 285 20.93 -20.50 -2.10
CA LEU A 285 20.04 -21.50 -1.50
C LEU A 285 19.80 -21.25 -0.01
N ALA A 286 20.84 -20.94 0.76
CA ALA A 286 20.70 -20.64 2.19
C ALA A 286 19.79 -19.41 2.43
N ALA A 287 19.90 -18.38 1.60
CA ALA A 287 19.01 -17.22 1.65
C ALA A 287 17.56 -17.60 1.30
N MET A 288 17.35 -18.43 0.28
CA MET A 288 16.02 -18.92 -0.11
C MET A 288 15.37 -19.77 0.98
N ASP A 289 16.13 -20.68 1.59
CA ASP A 289 15.65 -21.53 2.69
C ASP A 289 15.26 -20.66 3.89
N LEU A 290 16.08 -19.65 4.26
CA LEU A 290 15.74 -18.72 5.34
C LEU A 290 14.43 -17.95 5.07
N ILE A 291 14.24 -17.47 3.84
CA ILE A 291 13.03 -16.72 3.45
C ILE A 291 11.80 -17.64 3.48
N LEU A 292 11.89 -18.84 2.91
CA LEU A 292 10.78 -19.81 2.87
C LEU A 292 10.40 -20.29 4.28
N ASP A 293 11.38 -20.61 5.13
CA ASP A 293 11.16 -20.97 6.52
C ASP A 293 10.43 -19.86 7.29
N THR A 294 10.85 -18.61 7.06
CA THR A 294 10.24 -17.44 7.70
C THR A 294 8.79 -17.26 7.22
N TYR A 295 8.54 -17.44 5.92
CA TYR A 295 7.20 -17.45 5.35
C TYR A 295 6.32 -18.52 6.00
N GLU A 296 6.77 -19.77 6.06
CA GLU A 296 5.98 -20.90 6.59
C GLU A 296 5.66 -20.74 8.08
N ARG A 297 6.61 -20.23 8.88
CA ARG A 297 6.38 -19.90 10.29
C ARG A 297 5.37 -18.77 10.47
N SER A 298 5.40 -17.76 9.59
CA SER A 298 4.45 -16.66 9.63
C SER A 298 3.05 -17.11 9.21
N ALA A 299 2.91 -17.85 8.10
CA ALA A 299 1.62 -18.32 7.57
C ALA A 299 0.87 -19.28 8.51
N GLY A 300 1.57 -19.99 9.41
CA GLY A 300 0.98 -20.88 10.40
C GLY A 300 0.39 -20.20 11.65
N SER A 301 0.53 -18.88 11.81
CA SER A 301 0.06 -18.16 13.00
C SER A 301 -1.43 -17.81 12.92
N ALA A 302 -2.19 -18.07 13.99
CA ALA A 302 -3.63 -17.79 14.03
C ALA A 302 -4.00 -16.30 14.21
N GLY A 303 -2.99 -15.42 14.35
CA GLY A 303 -3.16 -13.98 14.55
C GLY A 303 -3.04 -13.14 13.27
N MET A 304 -3.17 -11.82 13.41
CA MET A 304 -3.06 -10.84 12.30
C MET A 304 -1.74 -10.99 11.50
N LEU A 305 -0.63 -11.36 12.18
CA LEU A 305 0.66 -11.66 11.57
C LEU A 305 0.65 -12.93 10.69
N GLY A 306 -0.15 -13.94 11.00
CA GLY A 306 -0.28 -15.11 10.13
C GLY A 306 -1.30 -14.96 9.02
N GLN A 307 -2.26 -14.04 9.18
CA GLN A 307 -3.03 -13.54 8.06
C GLN A 307 -2.13 -12.72 7.11
N ALA A 308 -1.25 -11.85 7.63
CA ALA A 308 -0.28 -11.09 6.82
C ALA A 308 0.77 -11.99 6.14
N GLY A 309 1.28 -13.01 6.83
CA GLY A 309 2.17 -14.04 6.27
C GLY A 309 1.48 -14.90 5.19
N ALA A 310 0.22 -15.28 5.40
CA ALA A 310 -0.60 -15.95 4.39
C ALA A 310 -0.98 -15.04 3.20
N LEU A 311 -0.86 -13.72 3.37
CA LEU A 311 -1.11 -12.71 2.35
C LEU A 311 0.14 -12.29 1.57
N MET A 312 1.36 -12.70 1.97
CA MET A 312 2.53 -12.61 1.09
C MET A 312 2.22 -13.32 -0.24
N ASN A 313 2.48 -12.64 -1.37
CA ASN A 313 2.02 -13.06 -2.70
C ASN A 313 2.34 -14.54 -2.93
N PRO A 314 1.32 -15.44 -2.96
CA PRO A 314 1.52 -16.87 -3.15
C PRO A 314 2.31 -17.19 -4.42
N GLU A 315 2.18 -16.34 -5.44
CA GLU A 315 2.91 -16.46 -6.70
C GLU A 315 4.39 -16.11 -6.54
N VAL A 316 4.75 -15.15 -5.68
CA VAL A 316 6.17 -14.85 -5.38
C VAL A 316 6.81 -16.01 -4.64
N ILE A 317 6.11 -16.61 -3.67
CA ILE A 317 6.62 -17.79 -2.94
C ILE A 317 6.71 -19.00 -3.86
N LYS A 318 5.72 -19.21 -4.75
CA LYS A 318 5.77 -20.25 -5.76
C LYS A 318 6.95 -20.05 -6.71
N ARG A 319 7.13 -18.84 -7.27
CA ARG A 319 8.28 -18.47 -8.12
C ARG A 319 9.60 -18.68 -7.36
N LEU A 320 9.67 -18.34 -6.08
CA LEU A 320 10.86 -18.58 -5.25
C LEU A 320 11.17 -20.08 -5.12
N ARG A 321 10.16 -20.92 -4.88
CA ARG A 321 10.31 -22.38 -4.86
C ARG A 321 10.74 -22.96 -6.21
N GLU A 322 10.23 -22.41 -7.33
CA GLU A 322 10.65 -22.80 -8.68
C GLU A 322 12.13 -22.48 -8.92
N ILE A 323 12.57 -21.26 -8.59
CA ILE A 323 13.99 -20.88 -8.67
C ILE A 323 14.83 -21.82 -7.78
N GLN A 324 14.36 -22.13 -6.57
CA GLN A 324 15.08 -22.99 -5.64
C GLN A 324 15.26 -24.41 -6.20
N ALA A 325 14.20 -24.95 -6.82
CA ALA A 325 14.24 -26.25 -7.49
C ALA A 325 15.24 -26.25 -8.65
N THR A 326 15.29 -25.18 -9.45
CA THR A 326 16.28 -25.02 -10.53
C THR A 326 17.71 -24.99 -9.98
N VAL A 327 17.98 -24.19 -8.95
CA VAL A 327 19.32 -24.12 -8.35
C VAL A 327 19.77 -25.47 -7.80
N ARG A 328 18.88 -26.19 -7.09
CA ARG A 328 19.16 -27.53 -6.54
C ARG A 328 19.40 -28.59 -7.61
N LYS A 329 18.81 -28.44 -8.80
CA LYS A 329 18.88 -29.43 -9.87
C LYS A 329 20.07 -29.20 -10.79
N ASP A 330 20.34 -27.94 -11.12
CA ASP A 330 21.26 -27.59 -12.20
C ASP A 330 22.62 -27.06 -11.68
N TYR A 331 22.73 -26.71 -10.39
CA TYR A 331 23.92 -26.07 -9.80
C TYR A 331 24.39 -26.66 -8.46
N THR A 332 23.76 -27.73 -7.97
CA THR A 332 24.13 -28.46 -6.73
C THR A 332 24.27 -29.95 -7.02
#